data_AF-A0A9P0DBP0-F1
#
_entry.id   AF-A0A9P0DBP0-F1
#
_cell.length_a   1.000
_cell.length_b   1.000
_cell.length_c   1.000
_cell.angle_alpha   90.00
_cell.angle_beta   90.00
_cell.angle_gamma   90.00
#
_symmetry.space_group_name_H-M   'P 1'
#
loop_
_entity.id
_entity.type
_entity.pdbx_description
1 polymer ?
#
loop_
_entity_poly.entity_id
_entity_poly.type
_entity_poly.pdbx_seq_one_letter_code
_entity_poly.pdbx_strand_id
1 'polypeptide(L)'
;MLAEDYKEIIYWYKTDRLEPSILKHVSDEDREDFLSGHETDPPFSEIICHTQAIQRYVHLVLEASSKVCKEEKRDGFIKSRIESRKLIKSFNSKSEFRLK
;
A
#
# COMPACT_ATOMS: atom_id res chain seq x y z
N MET A 1 14.93 6.80 28.53
CA MET A 1 15.73 5.97 27.61
C MET A 1 15.37 6.45 26.21
N LEU A 2 16.25 7.23 25.59
CA LEU A 2 16.09 7.70 24.22
C LEU A 2 16.77 6.65 23.33
N ALA A 3 16.07 6.18 22.30
CA ALA A 3 16.65 5.27 21.32
C ALA A 3 17.66 6.06 20.46
N GLU A 4 18.85 5.50 20.27
CA GLU A 4 19.90 6.12 19.45
C GLU A 4 19.76 5.73 17.97
N ASP A 5 19.17 4.57 17.70
CA ASP A 5 18.91 4.05 16.35
C ASP A 5 17.43 3.61 16.19
N TYR A 6 16.85 3.79 15.00
CA TYR A 6 15.48 3.37 14.69
C TYR A 6 15.27 1.86 14.86
N LYS A 7 16.35 1.08 14.77
CA LYS A 7 16.34 -0.37 15.03
C LYS A 7 16.03 -0.71 16.48
N GLU A 8 16.35 0.17 17.43
CA GLU A 8 16.06 0.00 18.86
C GLU A 8 14.60 0.32 19.19
N ILE A 9 13.89 1.01 18.28
CA ILE A 9 12.48 1.36 18.44
C ILE A 9 11.58 0.18 18.03
N ILE A 10 12.03 -0.66 17.09
CA ILE A 10 11.26 -1.78 16.55
C ILE A 10 11.72 -3.08 17.19
N TYR A 11 10.87 -3.67 18.04
CA TYR A 11 11.11 -4.97 18.64
C TYR A 11 10.85 -6.11 17.65
N TRP A 12 11.74 -6.29 16.68
CA TRP A 12 11.61 -7.28 15.60
C TRP A 12 11.34 -8.72 16.08
N TYR A 13 11.78 -9.07 17.29
CA TYR A 13 11.58 -10.38 17.91
C TYR A 13 10.25 -10.53 18.66
N LYS A 14 9.54 -9.43 18.93
CA LYS A 14 8.20 -9.43 19.55
C LYS A 14 7.08 -9.16 18.56
N THR A 15 7.41 -8.73 17.35
CA THR A 15 6.43 -8.43 16.30
C THR A 15 6.22 -9.66 15.44
N ASP A 16 4.96 -10.10 15.32
CA ASP A 16 4.60 -11.17 14.40
C ASP A 16 4.97 -10.78 12.96
N ARG A 17 5.84 -11.59 12.34
CA ARG A 17 6.26 -11.39 10.96
C ARG A 17 5.28 -12.12 10.06
N LEU A 18 4.31 -11.37 9.54
CA LEU A 18 3.43 -11.88 8.49
C LEU A 18 4.11 -11.71 7.14
N GLU A 19 4.00 -12.73 6.30
CA GLU A 19 4.44 -12.64 4.92
C GLU A 19 3.63 -11.52 4.22
N PRO A 20 4.29 -10.61 3.50
CA PRO A 20 3.61 -9.64 2.64
C PRO A 20 2.64 -10.37 1.71
N SER A 21 1.39 -9.92 1.64
CA SER A 21 0.35 -10.56 0.82
C SER A 21 0.72 -10.64 -0.67
N ILE A 22 1.56 -9.72 -1.13
CA ILE A 22 2.19 -9.72 -2.46
C ILE A 22 3.03 -10.97 -2.75
N LEU A 23 3.58 -11.57 -1.70
CA LEU A 23 4.47 -12.73 -1.79
C LEU A 23 3.74 -14.06 -1.55
N LYS A 24 2.49 -14.02 -1.09
CA LYS A 24 1.68 -15.21 -0.75
C LYS A 24 1.50 -16.20 -1.92
N HIS A 25 1.63 -15.73 -3.15
CA HIS A 25 1.48 -16.52 -4.37
C HIS A 25 2.81 -16.88 -5.03
N VAL A 26 3.91 -16.43 -4.46
CA VAL A 26 5.26 -16.67 -4.99
C VAL A 26 5.81 -17.93 -4.32
N SER A 27 6.28 -18.89 -5.11
CA SER A 27 6.88 -20.11 -4.58
C SER A 27 8.26 -19.81 -3.96
N ASP A 28 8.71 -20.66 -3.03
CA ASP A 28 10.06 -20.50 -2.45
C ASP A 28 11.15 -20.64 -3.53
N GLU A 29 10.93 -21.50 -4.54
CA GLU A 29 11.82 -21.68 -5.69
C GLU A 29 11.97 -20.38 -6.49
N ASP A 30 10.87 -19.71 -6.85
CA ASP A 30 10.90 -18.43 -7.57
C ASP A 30 11.62 -17.33 -6.77
N ARG A 31 11.57 -17.38 -5.44
CA ARG A 31 12.26 -16.42 -4.56
C ARG A 31 13.75 -16.66 -4.55
N GLU A 32 14.17 -17.91 -4.39
CA GLU A 32 15.58 -18.28 -4.39
C GLU A 32 16.20 -17.98 -5.75
N ASP A 33 15.47 -18.26 -6.85
CA ASP A 33 15.89 -17.90 -8.20
C ASP A 33 16.05 -16.38 -8.36
N PHE A 34 15.09 -15.59 -7.88
CA PHE A 34 15.21 -14.13 -7.88
C PHE A 34 16.39 -13.63 -7.01
N LEU A 35 16.60 -14.22 -5.83
CA LEU A 35 17.68 -13.85 -4.91
C LEU A 35 19.07 -14.27 -5.44
N SER A 36 19.13 -15.32 -6.27
CA SER A 36 20.35 -15.80 -6.90
C SER A 36 20.90 -14.84 -7.97
N GLY A 37 20.11 -13.84 -8.38
CA GLY A 37 20.52 -12.81 -9.34
C GLY A 37 20.49 -13.27 -10.81
N HIS A 38 19.78 -14.36 -11.11
CA HIS A 38 19.43 -14.69 -12.50
C HIS A 38 18.59 -13.54 -13.12
N GLU A 39 18.74 -13.29 -14.42
CA GLU A 39 17.88 -12.36 -15.18
C GLU A 39 16.48 -12.97 -15.38
N THR A 40 15.79 -13.25 -14.29
CA THR A 40 14.38 -13.59 -14.26
C THR A 40 13.59 -12.34 -13.86
N ASP A 41 12.47 -12.12 -14.53
CA ASP A 41 11.54 -11.08 -14.11
C ASP A 41 11.15 -11.32 -12.65
N PRO A 42 11.13 -10.27 -11.81
CA PRO A 42 10.73 -10.44 -10.42
C PRO A 42 9.35 -11.11 -10.36
N PRO A 43 9.09 -12.02 -9.41
CA PRO A 43 7.81 -12.73 -9.31
C PRO A 43 6.61 -11.81 -9.01
N PHE A 44 6.86 -10.51 -8.82
CA PHE A 44 5.89 -9.45 -8.60
C PHE A 44 5.88 -8.39 -9.73
N SER A 45 6.53 -8.67 -10.87
CA SER A 45 6.63 -7.76 -12.02
C SER A 45 5.26 -7.44 -12.64
N GLU A 46 4.33 -8.38 -12.62
CA GLU A 46 2.96 -8.21 -13.13
C GLU A 46 2.08 -7.31 -12.26
N ILE A 47 2.56 -6.94 -11.06
CA ILE A 47 1.79 -6.12 -10.15
C ILE A 47 1.78 -4.71 -10.69
N ILE A 48 0.59 -4.27 -11.09
CA ILE A 48 0.37 -2.95 -11.65
C ILE A 48 0.42 -1.89 -10.54
N CYS A 49 1.63 -1.65 -10.04
CA CYS A 49 1.96 -0.69 -9.00
C CYS A 49 1.77 0.76 -9.47
N HIS A 50 1.76 0.98 -10.79
CA HIS A 50 1.64 2.29 -11.42
C HIS A 50 0.26 2.60 -12.00
N THR A 51 -0.81 1.93 -11.56
CA THR A 51 -2.15 2.41 -11.89
C THR A 51 -2.49 3.69 -11.16
N GLN A 52 -3.29 4.54 -11.81
CA GLN A 52 -3.87 5.71 -11.17
C GLN A 52 -4.71 5.34 -9.93
N ALA A 53 -5.32 4.14 -9.91
CA ALA A 53 -6.07 3.65 -8.77
C ALA A 53 -5.15 3.45 -7.55
N ILE A 54 -4.04 2.72 -7.71
CA ILE A 54 -3.06 2.52 -6.62
C ILE A 54 -2.54 3.86 -6.10
N GLN A 55 -2.13 4.77 -6.99
CA GLN A 55 -1.63 6.10 -6.59
C GLN A 55 -2.66 6.87 -5.74
N ARG A 56 -3.95 6.82 -6.09
CA ARG A 56 -5.03 7.48 -5.35
C ARG A 56 -5.27 6.86 -3.97
N TYR A 57 -5.07 5.55 -3.81
CA TYR A 57 -5.20 4.87 -2.52
C TYR A 57 -3.99 5.17 -1.63
N VAL A 58 -2.78 5.08 -2.15
CA VAL A 58 -1.55 5.43 -1.41
C VAL A 58 -1.62 6.88 -0.92
N HIS A 59 -2.02 7.81 -1.80
CA HIS A 59 -2.21 9.20 -1.41
C HIS A 59 -3.27 9.37 -0.31
N LEU A 60 -4.38 8.62 -0.35
CA LEU A 60 -5.40 8.67 0.69
C LEU A 60 -4.89 8.19 2.05
N VAL A 61 -4.12 7.11 2.08
CA VAL A 61 -3.51 6.58 3.32
C VAL A 61 -2.53 7.59 3.90
N LEU A 62 -1.75 8.26 3.05
CA LEU A 62 -0.83 9.32 3.46
C LEU A 62 -1.60 10.55 4.01
N GLU A 63 -2.66 10.97 3.32
CA GLU A 63 -3.55 12.06 3.75
C GLU A 63 -4.20 11.76 5.11
N ALA A 64 -4.66 10.53 5.33
CA ALA A 64 -5.22 10.11 6.61
C ALA A 64 -4.16 10.16 7.72
N SER A 65 -2.96 9.66 7.43
CA SER A 65 -1.86 9.62 8.39
C SER A 65 -1.36 11.01 8.79
N SER A 66 -1.42 12.00 7.89
CA SER A 66 -1.04 13.38 8.19
C SER A 66 -2.13 14.17 8.93
N LYS A 67 -3.40 13.84 8.74
CA LYS A 67 -4.53 14.61 9.31
C LYS A 67 -5.03 14.10 10.65
N VAL A 68 -4.96 12.79 10.91
CA VAL A 68 -5.53 12.22 12.13
C VAL A 68 -4.55 11.30 12.84
N CYS A 69 -4.42 11.52 14.16
CA CYS A 69 -3.69 10.64 15.06
C CYS A 69 -4.62 9.52 15.57
N LYS A 70 -4.03 8.35 15.88
CA LYS A 70 -4.70 7.09 16.27
C LYS A 70 -5.25 6.28 15.10
N GLU A 71 -5.12 4.97 15.21
CA GLU A 71 -5.47 4.00 14.16
C GLU A 71 -6.95 4.03 13.77
N GLU A 72 -7.85 3.93 14.75
CA GLU A 72 -9.30 3.93 14.54
C GLU A 72 -9.78 5.18 13.78
N LYS A 73 -9.20 6.34 14.10
CA LYS A 73 -9.52 7.60 13.44
C LYS A 73 -9.04 7.62 11.99
N ARG A 74 -7.84 7.08 11.70
CA ARG A 74 -7.33 6.95 10.32
C ARG A 74 -8.20 6.01 9.51
N ASP A 75 -8.57 4.87 10.08
CA ASP A 75 -9.45 3.90 9.41
C ASP A 75 -10.82 4.52 9.10
N GLY A 76 -11.43 5.21 10.06
CA GLY A 76 -12.67 5.96 9.85
C GLY A 76 -12.54 7.01 8.74
N PHE A 77 -11.46 7.81 8.75
CA PHE A 77 -11.19 8.80 7.70
C PHE A 77 -11.08 8.17 6.30
N ILE A 78 -10.34 7.07 6.18
CA ILE A 78 -10.15 6.35 4.91
C ILE A 78 -11.49 5.81 4.42
N LYS A 79 -12.25 5.12 5.28
CA LYS A 79 -13.57 4.55 4.94
C LYS A 79 -14.55 5.63 4.50
N SER A 80 -14.68 6.72 5.26
CA SER A 80 -15.56 7.83 4.89
C SER A 80 -15.18 8.46 3.54
N ARG A 81 -13.88 8.60 3.24
CA ARG A 81 -13.42 9.12 1.94
C ARG A 81 -13.72 8.15 0.79
N ILE A 82 -13.55 6.84 1.01
CA ILE A 82 -13.87 5.81 0.02
C ILE A 82 -15.37 5.82 -0.29
N GLU A 83 -16.23 5.84 0.73
CA GLU A 83 -17.69 5.93 0.54
C GLU A 83 -18.10 7.21 -0.18
N SER A 84 -17.53 8.36 0.20
CA SER A 84 -17.76 9.62 -0.50
C SER A 84 -17.36 9.55 -1.98
N ARG A 85 -16.26 8.85 -2.31
CA ARG A 85 -15.81 8.66 -3.70
C ARG A 85 -16.72 7.71 -4.49
N LYS A 86 -17.36 6.73 -3.85
CA LYS A 86 -18.33 5.83 -4.50
C LYS A 86 -19.59 6.56 -4.97
N LEU A 87 -19.95 7.65 -4.29
CA LEU A 87 -21.08 8.51 -4.70
C LEU A 87 -20.76 9.33 -5.97
N ILE A 88 -19.49 9.48 -6.33
CA ILE A 88 -19.07 10.18 -7.54
C ILE A 88 -19.24 9.22 -8.72
N LYS A 89 -19.87 9.70 -9.79
CA LYS A 89 -20.01 8.93 -11.04
C LYS A 89 -18.64 8.49 -11.55
N SER A 90 -18.53 7.26 -12.02
CA SER A 90 -17.33 6.78 -12.70
C SER A 90 -17.20 7.44 -14.07
N PHE A 91 -15.99 7.89 -14.40
CA PHE A 91 -15.65 8.48 -15.69
C PHE A 91 -14.47 7.70 -16.27
N ASN A 92 -14.54 7.32 -17.54
CA ASN A 92 -13.44 6.62 -18.21
C ASN A 92 -12.36 7.61 -18.68
N SER A 93 -12.75 8.86 -18.93
CA SER A 93 -11.86 9.92 -19.37
C SER A 93 -12.17 11.25 -18.68
N LYS A 94 -11.16 12.14 -18.59
CA LYS A 94 -11.35 13.48 -17.99
C LYS A 94 -12.37 14.34 -18.74
N SER A 95 -12.56 14.11 -20.04
CA SER A 95 -13.52 14.85 -20.87
C SER A 95 -14.98 14.55 -20.52
N GLU A 96 -15.26 13.40 -19.90
CA GLU A 96 -16.61 13.07 -19.42
C GLU A 96 -16.98 13.84 -18.14
N PHE A 97 -15.99 14.40 -17.43
CA PHE A 97 -16.21 15.24 -16.27
C PHE A 97 -16.60 16.66 -16.71
N ARG A 98 -17.91 16.92 -16.76
CA ARG A 98 -18.43 18.27 -17.01
C ARG A 98 -18.56 19.02 -15.70
N LEU A 99 -17.74 20.06 -15.52
CA LEU A 99 -17.99 21.10 -14.51
C LEU A 99 -19.25 21.85 -14.95
N LYS A 100 -20.31 21.78 -14.13
CA LYS A 100 -21.45 22.68 -14.25
C LYS A 100 -21.10 24.03 -13.64
#